data_AF-A0A822XKU3-F1
#
_entry.id   AF-A0A822XKU3-F1
#
_cell.length_a   1.000
_cell.length_b   1.000
_cell.length_c   1.000
_cell.angle_alpha   90.00
_cell.angle_beta   90.00
_cell.angle_gamma   90.00
#
_symmetry.space_group_name_H-M   'P 1'
#
loop_
_entity.id
_entity.type
_entity.pdbx_description
1 polymer ?
#
loop_
_entity_poly.entity_id
_entity_poly.type
_entity_poly.pdbx_seq_one_letter_code
_entity_poly.pdbx_strand_id
1 'polypeptide(L)'
;MKKYHMDLSQALEHVRSKRPQAAPNPGFMLQLQNFEKTLKAMDNIDEAYKDKILALTRALYATRSVKDDNIPCKIEEGLFLGSLGAASNRNALKSLNVTHILTVGNLLGLGYLSHANEFIYKVIEVSDTEETDIAQHFDACFKFIDEAKRMGGGVLVHCFMGKSRR
;
A
#
# COMPACT_ATOMS: atom_id res chain seq x y z
N MET A 1 -0.86 21.83 8.84
CA MET A 1 -1.94 21.90 7.84
C MET A 1 -2.93 20.77 8.02
N LYS A 2 -2.73 19.54 7.50
CA LYS A 2 -3.72 18.43 7.62
C LYS A 2 -4.11 18.02 9.05
N LYS A 3 -3.13 17.71 9.92
CA LYS A 3 -3.37 17.20 11.29
C LYS A 3 -4.01 18.22 12.24
N TYR A 4 -3.65 19.50 12.08
CA TYR A 4 -4.07 20.58 12.96
C TYR A 4 -5.10 21.52 12.31
N HIS A 5 -5.62 21.13 11.13
CA HIS A 5 -6.58 21.92 10.35
C HIS A 5 -6.18 23.40 10.15
N MET A 6 -4.88 23.63 9.91
CA MET A 6 -4.33 24.96 9.67
C MET A 6 -4.23 25.25 8.17
N ASP A 7 -4.56 26.48 7.77
CA ASP A 7 -4.20 27.00 6.46
C ASP A 7 -2.67 27.26 6.37
N LEU A 8 -2.21 27.62 5.16
CA LEU A 8 -0.79 27.86 4.90
C LEU A 8 -0.23 29.01 5.76
N SER A 9 -1.01 30.07 5.93
CA SER A 9 -0.58 31.25 6.69
C SER A 9 -0.40 30.88 8.16
N GLN A 10 -1.41 30.24 8.75
CA GLN A 10 -1.41 29.75 10.13
C GLN A 10 -0.27 28.77 10.38
N ALA A 11 -0.01 27.86 9.44
CA ALA A 11 1.08 26.90 9.55
C ALA A 11 2.47 27.58 9.50
N LEU A 12 2.67 28.56 8.62
CA LEU A 12 3.92 29.31 8.54
C LEU A 12 4.13 30.21 9.76
N GLU A 13 3.07 30.84 10.25
CA GLU A 13 3.11 31.63 11.49
C GLU A 13 3.46 30.74 12.68
N HIS A 14 2.85 29.56 12.79
CA HIS A 14 3.18 28.59 13.83
C HIS A 14 4.65 28.19 13.81
N VAL A 15 5.20 27.87 12.62
CA VAL A 15 6.64 27.54 12.47
C VAL A 15 7.52 28.73 12.84
N ARG A 16 7.19 29.94 12.38
CA ARG A 16 7.96 31.16 12.66
C ARG A 16 7.92 31.57 14.12
N SER A 17 6.83 31.29 14.84
CA SER A 17 6.74 31.53 16.30
C SER A 17 7.77 30.71 17.09
N LYS A 18 8.14 29.52 16.58
CA LYS A 18 9.17 28.64 17.18
C LYS A 18 10.56 28.88 16.58
N ARG A 19 10.63 29.35 15.34
CA ARG A 19 11.88 29.60 14.61
C ARG A 19 11.73 30.84 13.71
N PRO A 20 12.00 32.05 14.23
CA PRO A 20 11.74 33.31 13.51
C PRO A 20 12.44 33.44 12.16
N GLN A 21 13.61 32.81 12.00
CA GLN A 21 14.39 32.78 10.76
C GLN A 21 13.90 31.75 9.73
N ALA A 22 12.83 31.00 10.02
CA ALA A 22 12.27 30.05 9.08
C ALA A 22 11.64 30.77 7.88
N ALA A 23 12.33 30.71 6.74
CA ALA A 23 11.89 31.24 5.46
C ALA A 23 12.03 30.15 4.40
N PRO A 24 10.93 29.47 4.02
CA PRO A 24 11.01 28.47 2.97
C PRO A 24 11.34 29.10 1.62
N ASN A 25 12.07 28.38 0.77
CA ASN A 25 12.41 28.86 -0.56
C ASN A 25 11.15 28.91 -1.47
N PRO A 26 11.19 29.67 -2.58
CA PRO A 26 10.04 29.84 -3.47
C PRO A 26 9.44 28.53 -4.00
N GLY A 27 10.27 27.53 -4.31
CA GLY A 27 9.81 26.23 -4.81
C GLY A 27 9.03 25.45 -3.75
N PHE A 28 9.53 25.44 -2.52
CA PHE A 28 8.83 24.82 -1.40
C PHE A 28 7.53 25.58 -1.06
N MET A 29 7.54 26.91 -1.15
CA MET A 29 6.32 27.71 -0.99
C MET A 29 5.25 27.35 -2.02
N LEU A 30 5.62 27.14 -3.29
CA LEU A 30 4.67 26.70 -4.32
C LEU A 30 4.10 25.31 -4.02
N GLN A 31 4.92 24.39 -3.54
CA GLN A 31 4.47 23.06 -3.11
C GLN A 31 3.44 23.15 -1.97
N LEU A 32 3.69 23.99 -0.97
CA LEU A 32 2.77 24.20 0.14
C LEU A 32 1.43 24.83 -0.31
N GLN A 33 1.48 25.79 -1.24
CA GLN A 33 0.28 26.40 -1.81
C GLN A 33 -0.56 25.38 -2.60
N ASN A 34 0.09 24.54 -3.42
CA ASN A 34 -0.59 23.48 -4.14
C ASN A 34 -1.20 22.45 -3.17
N PHE A 35 -0.47 22.10 -2.12
CA PHE A 35 -0.96 21.20 -1.08
C PHE A 35 -2.20 21.77 -0.38
N GLU A 36 -2.23 23.05 -0.03
CA GLU A 36 -3.42 23.70 0.52
C GLU A 36 -4.62 23.64 -0.44
N LYS A 37 -4.41 23.95 -1.72
CA LYS A 37 -5.46 23.86 -2.75
C LYS A 37 -6.01 22.44 -2.85
N THR A 38 -5.14 21.43 -2.82
CA THR A 38 -5.55 20.03 -2.80
C THR A 38 -6.37 19.69 -1.57
N LEU A 39 -5.95 20.12 -0.36
CA LEU A 39 -6.74 19.91 0.87
C LEU A 39 -8.12 20.54 0.77
N LYS A 40 -8.21 21.80 0.33
CA LYS A 40 -9.51 22.50 0.13
C LYS A 40 -10.38 21.80 -0.92
N ALA A 41 -9.79 21.33 -2.01
CA ALA A 41 -10.51 20.55 -3.02
C ALA A 41 -11.03 19.22 -2.44
N MET A 42 -10.25 18.57 -1.57
CA MET A 42 -10.65 17.34 -0.88
C MET A 42 -11.73 17.56 0.19
N ASP A 43 -11.73 18.71 0.88
CA ASP A 43 -12.76 19.07 1.84
C ASP A 43 -14.10 19.40 1.17
N ASN A 44 -14.06 19.91 -0.07
CA ASN A 44 -15.24 20.20 -0.89
C ASN A 44 -15.79 18.98 -1.65
N ILE A 45 -15.11 17.82 -1.58
CA ILE A 45 -15.63 16.58 -2.13
C ILE A 45 -16.65 16.03 -1.14
N ASP A 46 -17.90 15.94 -1.60
CA ASP A 46 -18.97 15.24 -0.89
C ASP A 46 -18.50 13.82 -0.50
N GLU A 47 -18.71 13.47 0.76
CA GLU A 47 -18.36 12.17 1.36
C GLU A 47 -18.83 11.00 0.47
N ALA A 48 -19.98 11.13 -0.19
CA ALA A 48 -20.50 10.12 -1.11
C ALA A 48 -19.60 9.82 -2.33
N TYR A 49 -18.69 10.74 -2.68
CA TYR A 49 -17.71 10.58 -3.76
C TYR A 49 -16.32 10.22 -3.27
N LYS A 50 -15.99 10.39 -1.99
CA LYS A 50 -14.65 10.03 -1.46
C LYS A 50 -14.33 8.56 -1.70
N ASP A 51 -15.29 7.68 -1.43
CA ASP A 51 -15.14 6.23 -1.68
C ASP A 51 -14.95 5.92 -3.16
N LYS A 52 -15.68 6.61 -4.05
CA LYS A 52 -15.55 6.44 -5.51
C LYS A 52 -14.20 6.92 -6.03
N ILE A 53 -13.74 8.07 -5.56
CA ILE A 53 -12.42 8.63 -5.92
C ILE A 53 -11.31 7.72 -5.41
N LEU A 54 -11.45 7.21 -4.20
CA LEU A 54 -10.50 6.29 -3.60
C LEU A 54 -10.46 4.96 -4.38
N ALA A 55 -11.62 4.41 -4.75
CA ALA A 55 -11.71 3.21 -5.59
C ALA A 55 -11.07 3.43 -6.98
N LEU A 56 -11.36 4.56 -7.64
CA LEU A 56 -10.77 4.90 -8.94
C LEU A 56 -9.26 5.08 -8.84
N THR A 57 -8.79 5.76 -7.80
CA THR A 57 -7.36 5.94 -7.52
C THR A 57 -6.68 4.59 -7.36
N ARG A 58 -7.26 3.68 -6.57
CA ARG A 58 -6.73 2.31 -6.41
C ARG A 58 -6.74 1.53 -7.72
N ALA A 59 -7.79 1.63 -8.54
CA ALA A 59 -7.84 0.97 -9.85
C ALA A 59 -6.75 1.49 -10.81
N LEU A 60 -6.52 2.80 -10.84
CA LEU A 60 -5.41 3.42 -11.60
C LEU A 60 -4.04 2.93 -11.11
N TYR A 61 -3.86 2.76 -9.80
CA TYR A 61 -2.62 2.20 -9.26
C TYR A 61 -2.45 0.71 -9.53
N ALA A 62 -3.52 -0.08 -9.42
CA ALA A 62 -3.50 -1.50 -9.75
C ALA A 62 -3.06 -1.72 -11.21
N THR A 63 -3.64 -0.96 -12.14
CA THR A 63 -3.27 -1.05 -13.57
C THR A 63 -1.82 -0.66 -13.86
N ARG A 64 -1.25 0.30 -13.12
CA ARG A 64 0.19 0.62 -13.20
C ARG A 64 1.07 -0.47 -12.60
N SER A 65 0.71 -0.98 -11.42
CA SER A 65 1.50 -2.02 -10.73
C SER A 65 1.61 -3.30 -11.55
N VAL A 66 0.54 -3.68 -12.28
CA VAL A 66 0.55 -4.80 -13.23
C VAL A 66 1.57 -4.61 -14.37
N LYS A 67 1.90 -3.38 -14.73
CA LYS A 67 2.92 -3.09 -15.76
C LYS A 67 4.32 -2.98 -15.19
N ASP A 68 4.46 -2.32 -14.04
CA ASP A 68 5.76 -1.87 -13.55
C ASP A 68 6.43 -2.85 -12.56
N ASP A 69 5.65 -3.71 -11.88
CA ASP A 69 6.15 -4.63 -10.84
C ASP A 69 5.40 -5.97 -10.90
N ASN A 70 5.62 -6.71 -11.99
CA ASN A 70 4.92 -7.96 -12.28
C ASN A 70 5.76 -9.23 -12.07
N ILE A 71 6.97 -9.11 -11.54
CA ILE A 71 7.84 -10.25 -11.23
C ILE A 71 8.07 -10.32 -9.72
N PRO A 72 7.75 -11.45 -9.05
CA PRO A 72 8.07 -11.63 -7.64
C PRO A 72 9.58 -11.49 -7.37
N CYS A 73 9.93 -10.71 -6.35
CA CYS A 73 11.30 -10.58 -5.86
C CYS A 73 11.61 -11.71 -4.89
N LYS A 74 12.62 -12.53 -5.18
CA LYS A 74 13.06 -13.60 -4.28
C LYS A 74 13.80 -13.00 -3.08
N ILE A 75 13.30 -13.28 -1.87
CA ILE A 75 13.96 -12.88 -0.61
C ILE A 75 14.87 -14.02 -0.13
N GLU A 76 14.34 -15.24 -0.13
CA GLU A 76 15.06 -16.47 0.17
C GLU A 76 14.43 -17.66 -0.58
N GLU A 77 14.94 -18.86 -0.38
CA GLU A 77 14.36 -20.07 -0.99
C GLU A 77 12.92 -20.28 -0.52
N GLY A 78 11.99 -20.34 -1.49
CA GLY A 78 10.56 -20.49 -1.22
C GLY A 78 9.86 -19.24 -0.68
N LEU A 79 10.52 -18.06 -0.59
CA LEU A 79 9.88 -16.82 -0.11
C LEU A 79 10.10 -15.67 -1.09
N PHE A 80 8.99 -15.06 -1.51
CA PHE A 80 8.97 -13.98 -2.47
C PHE A 80 8.17 -12.79 -1.94
N LEU A 81 8.54 -11.59 -2.37
CA LEU A 81 7.86 -10.33 -2.11
C LEU A 81 7.43 -9.69 -3.42
N GLY A 82 6.26 -9.04 -3.44
CA GLY A 82 5.84 -8.28 -4.63
C GLY A 82 4.64 -7.36 -4.40
N SER A 83 4.16 -6.75 -5.48
CA SER A 83 2.90 -6.01 -5.53
C SER A 83 1.74 -6.84 -6.08
N LEU A 84 0.59 -6.18 -6.26
CA LEU A 84 -0.56 -6.74 -6.97
C LEU A 84 -0.21 -7.19 -8.40
N GLY A 85 0.76 -6.53 -9.06
CA GLY A 85 1.22 -6.94 -10.38
C GLY A 85 1.87 -8.33 -10.36
N ALA A 86 2.78 -8.55 -9.42
CA ALA A 86 3.45 -9.84 -9.22
C ALA A 86 2.45 -10.95 -8.85
N ALA A 87 1.48 -10.65 -7.99
CA ALA A 87 0.40 -11.58 -7.63
C ALA A 87 -0.51 -11.93 -8.82
N SER A 88 -0.62 -11.03 -9.81
CA SER A 88 -1.42 -11.25 -11.02
C SER A 88 -0.65 -11.97 -12.14
N ASN A 89 0.68 -12.14 -12.01
CA ASN A 89 1.50 -12.79 -13.02
C ASN A 89 1.62 -14.29 -12.79
N ARG A 90 0.56 -15.01 -13.17
CA ARG A 90 0.48 -16.48 -13.05
C ARG A 90 1.70 -17.22 -13.59
N ASN A 91 2.25 -16.79 -14.73
CA ASN A 91 3.37 -17.49 -15.36
C ASN A 91 4.64 -17.34 -14.52
N ALA A 92 4.91 -16.14 -14.01
CA ALA A 92 6.04 -15.91 -13.12
C ALA A 92 5.91 -16.73 -11.83
N LEU A 93 4.72 -16.71 -11.20
CA LEU A 93 4.44 -17.49 -9.98
C LEU A 93 4.72 -18.98 -10.17
N LYS A 94 4.24 -19.57 -11.27
CA LYS A 94 4.48 -20.99 -11.58
C LYS A 94 5.95 -21.29 -11.86
N SER A 95 6.64 -20.42 -12.62
CA SER A 95 8.08 -20.61 -12.90
C SER A 95 8.95 -20.55 -11.64
N LEU A 96 8.47 -19.86 -10.61
CA LEU A 96 9.14 -19.72 -9.31
C LEU A 96 8.67 -20.75 -8.28
N ASN A 97 7.87 -21.75 -8.70
CA ASN A 97 7.27 -22.76 -7.84
C ASN A 97 6.46 -22.17 -6.67
N VAL A 98 5.84 -21.01 -6.86
CA VAL A 98 4.93 -20.41 -5.88
C VAL A 98 3.63 -21.22 -5.87
N THR A 99 3.21 -21.66 -4.69
CA THR A 99 1.96 -22.40 -4.47
C THR A 99 1.01 -21.66 -3.55
N HIS A 100 1.54 -20.73 -2.75
CA HIS A 100 0.78 -19.96 -1.77
C HIS A 100 0.90 -18.46 -2.02
N ILE A 101 -0.19 -17.72 -1.83
CA ILE A 101 -0.23 -16.26 -1.96
C ILE A 101 -0.77 -15.68 -0.66
N LEU A 102 0.08 -14.94 0.06
CA LEU A 102 -0.25 -14.23 1.28
C LEU A 102 -0.44 -12.75 0.95
N THR A 103 -1.68 -12.27 1.03
CA THR A 103 -1.97 -10.85 0.92
C THR A 103 -2.05 -10.21 2.30
N VAL A 104 -1.26 -9.17 2.52
CA VAL A 104 -1.24 -8.40 3.78
C VAL A 104 -1.62 -6.95 3.46
N GLY A 105 -2.87 -6.59 3.72
CA GLY A 105 -3.40 -5.26 3.43
C GLY A 105 -4.91 -5.24 3.24
N ASN A 106 -5.49 -4.03 3.28
CA ASN A 106 -6.91 -3.83 3.03
C ASN A 106 -7.23 -3.89 1.52
N LEU A 107 -7.98 -4.91 1.12
CA LEU A 107 -8.37 -5.17 -0.28
C LEU A 107 -9.76 -4.63 -0.66
N LEU A 108 -10.50 -4.01 0.27
CA LEU A 108 -11.86 -3.48 0.07
C LEU A 108 -12.78 -4.37 -0.80
N GLY A 109 -12.79 -5.69 -0.55
CA GLY A 109 -13.72 -6.60 -1.21
C GLY A 109 -13.51 -6.79 -2.72
N LEU A 110 -12.40 -6.32 -3.28
CA LEU A 110 -12.00 -6.70 -4.64
C LEU A 110 -11.45 -8.13 -4.54
N GLY A 111 -12.29 -9.10 -4.88
CA GLY A 111 -11.98 -10.53 -4.87
C GLY A 111 -10.91 -10.90 -5.89
N TYR A 112 -9.66 -10.55 -5.59
CA TYR A 112 -8.47 -10.85 -6.41
C TYR A 112 -7.98 -12.29 -6.25
N LEU A 113 -8.91 -13.24 -6.17
CA LEU A 113 -8.60 -14.66 -6.31
C LEU A 113 -8.64 -15.03 -7.79
N SER A 114 -7.85 -14.31 -8.59
CA SER A 114 -7.80 -14.41 -10.06
C SER A 114 -7.56 -15.85 -10.53
N HIS A 115 -6.98 -16.68 -9.67
CA HIS A 115 -6.65 -18.08 -9.91
C HIS A 115 -6.98 -18.94 -8.68
N ALA A 116 -8.21 -18.86 -8.16
CA ALA A 116 -8.65 -19.53 -6.93
C ALA A 116 -8.40 -21.05 -6.88
N ASN A 117 -8.32 -21.71 -8.04
CA ASN A 117 -8.09 -23.16 -8.13
C ASN A 117 -6.61 -23.55 -8.28
N GLU A 118 -5.68 -22.59 -8.32
CA GLU A 118 -4.28 -22.84 -8.68
C GLU A 118 -3.28 -22.51 -7.57
N PHE A 119 -3.66 -21.62 -6.66
CA PHE A 119 -2.85 -21.23 -5.52
C PHE A 119 -3.70 -21.28 -4.26
N ILE A 120 -3.05 -21.50 -3.12
CA ILE A 120 -3.66 -21.39 -1.80
C ILE A 120 -3.51 -19.94 -1.34
N TYR A 121 -4.61 -19.31 -0.95
CA TYR A 121 -4.62 -17.90 -0.57
C TYR A 121 -4.86 -17.72 0.92
N LYS A 122 -4.18 -16.73 1.50
CA LYS A 122 -4.48 -16.20 2.82
C LYS A 122 -4.47 -14.69 2.75
N VAL A 123 -5.50 -14.07 3.31
CA VAL A 123 -5.61 -12.61 3.42
C VAL A 123 -5.52 -12.24 4.89
N ILE A 124 -4.61 -11.32 5.21
CA ILE A 124 -4.53 -10.61 6.48
C ILE A 124 -4.97 -9.18 6.21
N GLU A 125 -6.18 -8.86 6.65
CA GLU A 125 -6.71 -7.50 6.54
C GLU A 125 -6.05 -6.62 7.61
N VAL A 126 -5.19 -5.72 7.16
CA VAL A 126 -4.55 -4.71 7.99
C VAL A 126 -4.72 -3.35 7.36
N SER A 127 -5.08 -2.37 8.19
CA SER A 127 -5.16 -0.97 7.82
C SER A 127 -3.75 -0.37 7.77
N ASP A 128 -3.52 0.53 6.80
CA ASP A 128 -2.26 1.26 6.69
C ASP A 128 -2.33 2.52 7.56
N THR A 129 -2.33 2.33 8.88
CA THR A 129 -2.37 3.39 9.90
C THR A 129 -1.32 3.15 10.98
N GLU A 130 -0.81 4.21 11.59
CA GLU A 130 0.24 4.13 12.62
C GLU A 130 -0.22 3.38 13.88
N GLU A 131 -1.54 3.34 14.13
CA GLU A 131 -2.15 2.66 15.27
C GLU A 131 -2.36 1.16 15.05
N THR A 132 -2.17 0.67 13.82
CA THR A 132 -2.38 -0.76 13.52
C THR A 132 -1.24 -1.58 14.10
N ASP A 133 -1.54 -2.40 15.11
CA ASP A 133 -0.61 -3.43 15.58
C ASP A 133 -0.55 -4.57 14.56
N ILE A 134 0.50 -4.59 13.75
CA ILE A 134 0.73 -5.63 12.74
C ILE A 134 1.34 -6.90 13.34
N ALA A 135 1.95 -6.81 14.52
CA ALA A 135 2.70 -7.90 15.13
C ALA A 135 1.77 -9.03 15.58
N GLN A 136 0.52 -8.70 15.95
CA GLN A 136 -0.52 -9.68 16.28
C GLN A 136 -0.78 -10.70 15.16
N HIS A 137 -0.42 -10.37 13.91
CA HIS A 137 -0.63 -11.24 12.75
C HIS A 137 0.58 -12.09 12.36
N PHE A 138 1.75 -11.85 12.99
CA PHE A 138 3.00 -12.50 12.59
C PHE A 138 2.92 -14.02 12.68
N ASP A 139 2.39 -14.57 13.77
CA ASP A 139 2.22 -16.02 13.92
C ASP A 139 1.39 -16.64 12.80
N ALA A 140 0.32 -15.95 12.38
CA ALA A 140 -0.54 -16.42 11.30
C ALA A 140 0.16 -16.36 9.94
N CYS A 141 0.99 -15.33 9.71
CA CYS A 141 1.81 -15.20 8.51
C CYS A 141 2.91 -16.27 8.46
N PHE A 142 3.66 -16.45 9.54
CA PHE A 142 4.76 -17.43 9.62
C PHE A 142 4.25 -18.86 9.42
N LYS A 143 3.15 -19.24 10.09
CA LYS A 143 2.54 -20.56 9.89
C LYS A 143 2.18 -20.84 8.43
N PHE A 144 1.69 -19.83 7.72
CA PHE A 144 1.32 -19.96 6.31
C PHE A 144 2.55 -20.05 5.39
N ILE A 145 3.60 -19.28 5.68
CA ILE A 145 4.88 -19.35 4.97
C ILE A 145 5.51 -20.74 5.17
N ASP A 146 5.55 -21.22 6.40
CA ASP A 146 6.12 -22.52 6.76
C ASP A 146 5.35 -23.67 6.12
N GLU A 147 4.02 -23.58 6.06
CA GLU A 147 3.18 -24.55 5.37
C GLU A 147 3.53 -24.67 3.88
N ALA A 148 3.67 -23.53 3.18
CA ALA A 148 4.05 -23.51 1.78
C ALA A 148 5.40 -24.20 1.54
N LYS A 149 6.40 -23.84 2.37
CA LYS A 149 7.76 -24.41 2.29
C LYS A 149 7.76 -25.91 2.61
N ARG A 150 7.00 -26.34 3.62
CA ARG A 150 6.86 -27.77 4.00
C ARG A 150 6.23 -28.61 2.88
N MET A 151 5.32 -28.03 2.10
CA MET A 151 4.71 -28.67 0.93
C MET A 151 5.62 -28.69 -0.30
N GLY A 152 6.87 -28.20 -0.19
CA GLY A 152 7.82 -28.13 -1.30
C GLY A 152 7.52 -27.01 -2.29
N GLY A 153 6.69 -26.04 -1.91
CA GLY A 153 6.39 -24.86 -2.72
C GLY A 153 6.97 -23.58 -2.14
N GLY A 154 6.72 -22.47 -2.84
CA GLY A 154 7.03 -21.12 -2.39
C GLY A 154 5.79 -20.31 -2.03
N VAL A 155 6.01 -19.22 -1.32
CA VAL A 155 4.98 -18.24 -0.97
C VAL A 155 5.32 -16.86 -1.53
N LEU A 156 4.36 -16.23 -2.19
CA LEU A 156 4.41 -14.80 -2.46
C LEU A 156 3.72 -14.05 -1.32
N VAL A 157 4.45 -13.18 -0.64
CA VAL A 157 3.88 -12.18 0.25
C VAL A 157 3.71 -10.89 -0.56
N HIS A 158 2.51 -10.30 -0.54
CA HIS A 158 2.28 -9.03 -1.23
C HIS A 158 1.30 -8.14 -0.49
N CYS A 159 1.39 -6.85 -0.78
CA CYS A 159 0.38 -5.85 -0.44
C CYS A 159 -0.12 -5.23 -1.76
N PHE A 160 -0.90 -4.15 -1.67
CA PHE A 160 -1.34 -3.40 -2.84
C PHE A 160 -0.17 -2.73 -3.58
N MET A 161 0.74 -2.07 -2.83
CA MET A 161 1.83 -1.27 -3.41
C MET A 161 3.21 -1.95 -3.43
N GLY A 162 3.40 -3.07 -2.71
CA GLY A 162 4.71 -3.70 -2.55
C GLY A 162 5.80 -2.81 -1.91
N LYS A 163 5.41 -1.69 -1.27
CA LYS A 163 6.34 -0.60 -0.86
C LYS A 163 6.10 0.01 0.53
N SER A 164 5.12 -0.46 1.31
CA SER A 164 4.85 0.13 2.63
C SER A 164 5.54 -0.59 3.79
N ARG A 165 5.97 0.25 4.75
CA ARG A 165 6.73 0.03 6.01
C ARG A 165 8.24 0.04 5.85
N ARG A 166 8.81 1.26 5.84
CA ARG A 166 10.17 1.52 6.33
C ARG A 166 10.16 1.56 7.85
#